data_AF-A0A1H9KEW2-F1
#
_entry.id   AF-A0A1H9KEW2-F1
#
_cell.length_a   1.000
_cell.length_b   1.000
_cell.length_c   1.000
_cell.angle_alpha   90.00
_cell.angle_beta   90.00
_cell.angle_gamma   90.00
#
_symmetry.space_group_name_H-M   'P 1'
#
loop_
_entity.id
_entity.type
_entity.pdbx_description
1 polymer ?
#
loop_
_entity_poly.entity_id
_entity_poly.type
_entity_poly.pdbx_seq_one_letter_code
_entity_poly.pdbx_strand_id
1 'polypeptide(L)'
;MQACGVEPAHVVRAALRRAVKGWHLLPIFAPPPKEQRTRYTQWQARTSLAVDATSLAVLLRDHDPLDVLSKWALIRGQVEPRIWAEIDILLDEIADRAAPPQEPNVS
;
A
#
# COMPACT_ATOMS: atom_id res chain seq x y z
N MET A 1 3.47 -6.22 -18.01
CA MET A 1 3.78 -7.05 -16.82
C MET A 1 3.32 -8.47 -17.10
N GLN A 2 4.18 -9.31 -17.66
CA GLN A 2 3.86 -10.73 -17.97
C GLN A 2 5.03 -11.68 -17.69
N ALA A 3 6.11 -11.20 -17.05
CA ALA A 3 7.34 -11.96 -16.91
C ALA A 3 7.29 -13.05 -15.81
N CYS A 4 6.31 -13.03 -14.90
CA CYS A 4 6.31 -13.91 -13.72
C CYS A 4 5.02 -14.71 -13.51
N GLY A 5 4.05 -14.66 -14.43
CA GLY A 5 2.80 -15.43 -14.36
C GLY A 5 1.80 -15.03 -13.26
N VAL A 6 2.15 -14.14 -12.35
CA VAL A 6 1.27 -13.67 -11.27
C VAL A 6 0.33 -12.57 -11.77
N GLU A 7 -0.97 -12.76 -11.57
CA GLU A 7 -1.98 -11.75 -11.88
C GLU A 7 -1.77 -10.47 -11.04
N PRO A 8 -1.75 -9.26 -11.65
CA PRO A 8 -1.51 -8.01 -10.92
C PRO A 8 -2.48 -7.78 -9.74
N ALA A 9 -3.74 -8.21 -9.88
CA ALA A 9 -4.73 -8.13 -8.81
C ALA A 9 -4.33 -8.94 -7.57
N HIS A 10 -3.63 -10.08 -7.75
CA HIS A 10 -3.12 -10.88 -6.63
C HIS A 10 -1.96 -10.19 -5.92
N VAL A 11 -1.06 -9.54 -6.66
CA VAL A 11 0.04 -8.75 -6.08
C VAL A 11 -0.53 -7.65 -5.21
N VAL A 12 -1.50 -6.87 -5.72
CA VAL A 12 -2.10 -5.79 -4.94
C VAL A 12 -2.90 -6.29 -3.74
N ARG A 13 -3.68 -7.37 -3.88
CA ARG A 13 -4.38 -7.96 -2.72
C ARG A 13 -3.38 -8.44 -1.65
N ALA A 14 -2.26 -9.03 -2.05
CA ALA A 14 -1.22 -9.45 -1.11
C ALA A 14 -0.54 -8.25 -0.43
N ALA A 15 -0.20 -7.22 -1.19
CA ALA A 15 0.38 -5.98 -0.67
C ALA A 15 -0.56 -5.30 0.32
N LEU A 16 -1.85 -5.19 -0.01
CA LEU A 16 -2.87 -4.64 0.89
C LEU A 16 -2.90 -5.42 2.22
N ARG A 17 -2.95 -6.76 2.17
CA ARG A 17 -2.93 -7.58 3.40
C ARG A 17 -1.67 -7.38 4.23
N ARG A 18 -0.50 -7.27 3.60
CA ARG A 18 0.78 -7.03 4.29
C ARG A 18 0.84 -5.64 4.91
N ALA A 19 0.46 -4.61 4.14
CA ALA A 19 0.53 -3.21 4.55
C ALA A 19 -0.34 -2.90 5.78
N VAL A 20 -1.52 -3.55 5.88
CA VAL A 20 -2.48 -3.35 6.98
C VAL A 20 -2.17 -4.21 8.20
N LYS A 21 -1.34 -5.25 8.06
CA LYS A 21 -0.99 -6.12 9.17
C LYS A 21 -0.21 -5.33 10.23
N GLY A 22 -0.77 -5.24 11.44
CA GLY A 22 -0.18 -4.51 12.56
C GLY A 22 -0.18 -2.99 12.40
N TRP A 23 -0.81 -2.45 11.34
CA TRP A 23 -0.97 -1.01 11.18
C TRP A 23 -2.05 -0.48 12.12
N HIS A 24 -1.80 0.70 12.68
CA HIS A 24 -2.75 1.47 13.46
C HIS A 24 -2.63 2.94 13.06
N LEU A 25 -3.76 3.66 13.14
CA LEU A 25 -3.79 5.08 12.82
C LEU A 25 -3.08 5.89 13.92
N LEU A 26 -2.07 6.66 13.52
CA LEU A 26 -1.47 7.66 14.40
C LEU A 26 -2.28 8.96 14.36
N PRO A 27 -2.39 9.71 15.49
CA PRO A 27 -3.09 10.98 15.56
C PRO A 27 -2.27 12.13 14.94
N ILE A 28 -1.52 11.87 13.87
CA ILE A 28 -0.63 12.83 13.19
C ILE A 28 -0.95 12.79 11.70
N PHE A 29 -1.33 13.94 11.14
CA PHE A 29 -1.59 14.00 9.70
C PHE A 29 -0.31 13.80 8.90
N ALA A 30 -0.36 12.86 7.97
CA ALA A 30 0.68 12.68 6.97
C ALA A 30 0.12 13.15 5.62
N PRO A 31 0.76 14.10 4.93
CA PRO A 31 0.32 14.51 3.60
C PRO A 31 0.45 13.32 2.63
N PRO A 32 -0.52 13.14 1.71
CA PRO A 32 -0.40 12.10 0.68
C PRO A 32 0.87 12.29 -0.17
N PRO A 33 1.52 11.20 -0.62
CA PRO A 33 2.66 11.30 -1.51
C PRO A 33 2.33 12.10 -2.76
N LYS A 34 3.22 13.02 -3.15
CA LYS A 34 3.07 13.77 -4.41
C LYS A 34 3.36 12.92 -5.65
N GLU A 35 4.08 11.80 -5.47
CA GLU A 35 4.45 10.91 -6.55
C GLU A 35 3.23 10.16 -7.07
N GLN A 36 2.89 10.41 -8.33
CA GLN A 36 1.76 9.75 -8.98
C GLN A 36 2.21 8.40 -9.52
N ARG A 37 2.08 7.35 -8.70
CA ARG A 37 2.57 6.01 -9.07
C ARG A 37 1.74 5.28 -10.13
N THR A 38 0.44 5.59 -10.32
CA THR A 38 -0.32 5.00 -11.45
C THR A 38 -1.43 5.93 -11.97
N ARG A 39 -1.64 5.93 -13.30
CA ARG A 39 -2.78 6.59 -13.99
C ARG A 39 -3.70 5.62 -14.74
N TYR A 40 -3.28 4.38 -14.95
CA TYR A 40 -4.01 3.36 -15.69
C TYR A 40 -4.17 2.11 -14.85
N THR A 41 -5.41 1.72 -14.55
CA THR A 41 -5.70 0.45 -13.89
C THR A 41 -6.84 -0.25 -14.63
N GLN A 42 -6.56 -1.42 -15.19
CA GLN A 42 -7.59 -2.30 -15.78
C GLN A 42 -8.31 -3.14 -14.70
N TRP A 43 -7.90 -2.99 -13.44
CA TRP A 43 -8.35 -3.78 -12.30
C TRP A 43 -8.35 -2.91 -11.04
N GLN A 44 -9.23 -3.24 -10.09
CA GLN A 44 -9.34 -2.57 -8.80
C GLN A 44 -9.33 -3.59 -7.67
N ALA A 45 -8.65 -3.27 -6.57
CA ALA A 45 -8.74 -4.01 -5.31
C ALA A 45 -9.31 -3.10 -4.23
N ARG A 46 -10.11 -3.68 -3.32
CA ARG A 46 -10.66 -3.00 -2.15
C ARG A 46 -10.30 -3.78 -0.90
N THR A 47 -10.05 -3.06 0.18
CA THR A 47 -9.88 -3.61 1.53
C THR A 47 -10.57 -2.71 2.53
N SER A 48 -10.96 -3.27 3.67
CA SER A 48 -11.40 -2.52 4.84
C SER A 48 -10.24 -2.32 5.80
N LEU A 49 -10.24 -1.20 6.52
CA LEU A 49 -9.25 -0.87 7.55
C LEU A 49 -9.97 -0.66 8.88
N ALA A 50 -9.49 -1.31 9.93
CA ALA A 50 -9.86 -0.94 11.28
C ALA A 50 -9.10 0.34 11.65
N VAL A 51 -9.83 1.33 12.15
CA VAL A 51 -9.28 2.66 12.49
C VAL A 51 -9.69 2.99 13.92
N ASP A 52 -8.72 3.40 14.73
CA ASP A 52 -8.99 3.89 16.08
C ASP A 52 -9.77 5.21 16.02
N ALA A 53 -10.90 5.25 16.74
CA ALA A 53 -11.80 6.39 16.71
C ALA A 53 -11.20 7.65 17.36
N THR A 54 -10.35 7.48 18.38
CA THR A 54 -9.73 8.59 19.10
C THR A 54 -8.69 9.28 18.21
N SER A 55 -7.81 8.51 17.58
CA SER A 55 -6.85 9.02 16.59
C SER A 55 -7.55 9.70 15.42
N LEU A 56 -8.65 9.12 14.91
CA LEU A 56 -9.41 9.72 13.83
C LEU A 56 -10.06 11.05 14.24
N ALA A 57 -10.60 11.14 15.46
CA ALA A 57 -11.20 12.37 15.97
C ALA A 57 -10.18 13.51 16.09
N VAL A 58 -8.93 13.20 16.46
CA VAL A 58 -7.83 14.18 16.46
C VAL A 58 -7.58 14.70 15.04
N LEU A 59 -7.45 13.80 14.06
CA LEU A 59 -7.23 14.20 12.66
C LEU A 59 -8.37 15.04 12.09
N LEU A 60 -9.63 14.67 12.37
CA LEU A 60 -10.80 15.44 11.95
C LEU A 60 -10.76 16.85 12.52
N ARG A 61 -10.61 16.99 13.84
CA ARG A 61 -10.59 18.30 14.49
C ARG A 61 -9.49 19.21 13.93
N ASP A 62 -8.31 18.66 13.66
CA ASP A 62 -7.13 19.46 13.35
C ASP A 62 -6.97 19.71 11.83
N HIS A 63 -7.52 18.85 10.96
CA HIS A 63 -7.30 18.91 9.50
C HIS A 63 -8.57 18.93 8.65
N ASP A 64 -9.73 18.57 9.20
CA ASP A 64 -11.03 18.65 8.53
C ASP A 64 -12.17 18.89 9.55
N PRO A 65 -12.16 20.04 10.25
CA PRO A 65 -13.11 20.30 11.34
C PRO A 65 -14.57 20.40 10.87
N LEU A 66 -14.79 20.52 9.56
CA LEU A 66 -16.11 20.56 8.95
C LEU A 66 -16.57 19.17 8.43
N ASP A 67 -15.72 18.14 8.54
CA ASP A 67 -15.97 16.77 8.04
C ASP A 67 -16.45 16.76 6.57
N VAL A 68 -15.81 17.57 5.73
CA VAL A 68 -16.18 17.70 4.30
C VAL A 68 -15.33 16.80 3.40
N LEU A 69 -14.19 16.32 3.88
CA LEU A 69 -13.34 15.38 3.18
C LEU A 69 -13.75 13.95 3.52
N SER A 70 -13.47 13.02 2.61
CA SER A 70 -13.59 11.60 2.95
C SER A 70 -12.60 11.23 4.06
N LYS A 71 -12.97 10.32 4.96
CA LYS A 71 -12.04 9.72 5.94
C LYS A 71 -10.77 9.17 5.29
N TRP A 72 -10.88 8.65 4.07
CA TRP A 72 -9.72 8.20 3.29
C TRP A 72 -8.71 9.33 3.04
N ALA A 73 -9.17 10.54 2.72
CA ALA A 73 -8.28 11.69 2.49
C ALA A 73 -7.42 12.04 3.70
N LEU A 74 -7.93 11.81 4.92
CA LEU A 74 -7.21 12.04 6.18
C LEU A 74 -6.16 10.97 6.47
N ILE A 75 -6.46 9.70 6.17
CA ILE A 75 -5.59 8.58 6.58
C ILE A 75 -4.64 8.11 5.48
N ARG A 76 -4.93 8.42 4.20
CA ARG A 76 -4.19 7.85 3.06
C ARG A 76 -2.69 8.16 3.08
N GLY A 77 -2.27 9.29 3.62
CA GLY A 77 -0.85 9.61 3.71
C GLY A 77 -0.06 8.70 4.66
N GLN A 78 -0.72 8.04 5.62
CA GLN A 78 -0.08 7.02 6.46
C GLN A 78 -0.16 5.61 5.85
N VAL A 79 -1.13 5.36 4.98
CA VAL A 79 -1.46 4.02 4.47
C VAL A 79 -0.85 3.77 3.08
N GLU A 80 -1.00 4.71 2.14
CA GLU A 80 -0.54 4.57 0.76
C GLU A 80 0.96 4.28 0.65
N PRO A 81 1.87 4.95 1.40
CA PRO A 81 3.29 4.62 1.34
C PRO A 81 3.58 3.17 1.74
N ARG A 82 2.87 2.64 2.74
CA ARG A 82 3.02 1.24 3.17
C ARG A 82 2.57 0.28 2.08
N ILE A 83 1.44 0.57 1.43
CA ILE A 83 0.93 -0.26 0.33
C ILE A 83 1.96 -0.30 -0.81
N TRP A 84 2.49 0.86 -1.21
CA TRP A 84 3.48 0.94 -2.28
C TRP A 84 4.77 0.20 -1.94
N ALA A 85 5.28 0.36 -0.71
CA ALA A 85 6.46 -0.38 -0.26
C ALA A 85 6.23 -1.91 -0.32
N GLU A 86 5.06 -2.40 0.09
CA GLU A 86 4.76 -3.84 0.03
C GLU A 86 4.56 -4.34 -1.42
N ILE A 87 4.08 -3.48 -2.33
CA ILE A 87 4.04 -3.81 -3.76
C ILE A 87 5.47 -3.97 -4.28
N ASP A 88 6.35 -3.00 -4.01
CA ASP A 88 7.74 -3.02 -4.45
C ASP A 88 8.45 -4.30 -3.93
N ILE A 89 8.31 -4.60 -2.63
CA ILE A 89 8.87 -5.83 -2.01
C ILE A 89 8.33 -7.10 -2.68
N LEU A 90 7.02 -7.18 -2.92
CA LEU A 90 6.43 -8.37 -3.55
C LEU A 90 6.88 -8.55 -5.00
N LEU A 91 7.07 -7.46 -5.74
CA LEU A 91 7.58 -7.53 -7.10
C LEU A 91 9.02 -8.04 -7.13
N ASP A 92 9.86 -7.58 -6.19
CA ASP A 92 11.23 -8.09 -6.01
C ASP A 92 11.23 -9.58 -5.64
N GLU A 93 10.43 -10.00 -4.65
CA GLU A 93 10.30 -11.41 -4.25
C GLU A 93 9.84 -12.32 -5.41
N ILE A 94 8.95 -11.83 -6.27
CA ILE A 94 8.46 -12.57 -7.44
C ILE A 94 9.56 -12.66 -8.51
N ALA A 95 10.31 -11.59 -8.72
CA ALA A 95 11.43 -11.57 -9.66
C ALA A 95 12.55 -12.53 -9.23
N ASP A 96 12.93 -12.52 -7.95
CA ASP A 96 13.95 -13.41 -7.39
C ASP A 96 13.58 -14.88 -7.56
N ARG A 97 12.31 -15.25 -7.35
CA ARG A 97 11.82 -16.62 -7.55
C ARG A 97 11.76 -17.03 -9.02
N ALA A 98 11.61 -16.08 -9.92
CA ALA A 98 11.56 -16.33 -11.36
C ALA A 98 12.97 -16.43 -11.99
N ALA A 99 14.02 -16.02 -11.27
CA ALA A 99 15.39 -16.10 -11.76
C ALA A 99 15.87 -17.57 -11.86
N PRO A 100 16.57 -17.96 -12.94
CA PRO A 100 17.14 -19.30 -13.05
C PRO A 100 18.22 -19.55 -11.99
N PRO A 101 18.43 -20.81 -11.55
CA PRO A 101 19.48 -21.14 -10.60
C PRO A 101 20.84 -20.64 -11.09
N GLN A 102 21.56 -19.90 -10.26
CA GLN A 102 22.95 -19.52 -10.55
C GLN A 102 23.80 -20.80 -10.51
N GLU A 103 24.29 -21.27 -11.66
CA GLU A 103 25.23 -22.39 -11.70
C GLU A 103 26.51 -21.99 -10.95
N PRO A 104 27.02 -22.82 -10.02
CA PRO A 104 28.27 -22.53 -9.34
C PRO A 104 29.40 -22.56 -10.38
N ASN A 105 30.00 -21.40 -10.63
CA ASN A 105 31.19 -21.28 -11.46
C ASN A 105 32.36 -21.99 -10.75
N VAL A 106 32.59 -23.26 -11.10
CA VAL A 106 33.76 -24.02 -10.68
C VAL A 106 34.86 -23.74 -11.70
N SER A 107 35.85 -22.93 -11.31
CA SER A 107 37.15 -22.81 -11.99
C SER A 107 38.15 -23.77 -11.38
#